data_AF-A0A6J1RZM8-F1
#
_entry.id   AF-A0A6J1RZM8-F1
#
_cell.length_a   1.000
_cell.length_b   1.000
_cell.length_c   1.000
_cell.angle_alpha   90.00
_cell.angle_beta   90.00
_cell.angle_gamma   90.00
#
_symmetry.space_group_name_H-M   'P 1'
#
loop_
_entity.id
_entity.type
_entity.pdbx_description
1 polymer ?
#
loop_
_entity_poly.entity_id
_entity_poly.type
_entity_poly.pdbx_seq_one_letter_code
_entity_poly.pdbx_strand_id
1 'polypeptide(L)'
;MASLRNEVLRLYKSLLREGSKFSSYNFRMYALRKVKDDFREHKCETDPKKIEAFLTFGKENLDVIKRQVMVGNLYRTENLVIEKKTG
;
A
#
# COMPACT_ATOMS: atom_id res chain seq x y z
N MET A 1 -4.17 -19.98 13.39
CA MET A 1 -3.01 -19.10 13.69
C MET A 1 -2.09 -18.88 12.47
N ALA A 2 -1.42 -19.89 11.92
CA ALA A 2 -0.49 -19.71 10.78
C ALA A 2 -1.16 -19.19 9.49
N SER A 3 -2.39 -19.59 9.21
CA SER A 3 -3.16 -19.12 8.03
C SER A 3 -3.41 -17.61 8.05
N LEU A 4 -3.90 -17.07 9.17
CA LEU A 4 -4.18 -15.64 9.34
C LEU A 4 -2.91 -14.79 9.21
N ARG A 5 -1.82 -15.20 9.86
CA ARG A 5 -0.53 -14.51 9.73
C ARG A 5 -0.05 -14.47 8.28
N ASN A 6 -0.22 -15.56 7.54
CA ASN A 6 0.16 -15.62 6.13
C ASN A 6 -0.72 -14.72 5.27
N GLU A 7 -2.02 -14.64 5.55
CA GLU A 7 -2.94 -13.73 4.86
C GLU A 7 -2.55 -12.26 5.08
N VAL A 8 -2.32 -11.86 6.34
CA VAL A 8 -1.85 -10.50 6.70
C VAL A 8 -0.56 -10.16 5.95
N LEU A 9 0.42 -11.05 5.96
CA LEU A 9 1.70 -10.82 5.27
C LEU A 9 1.56 -10.78 3.74
N ARG A 10 0.66 -11.59 3.16
CA ARG A 10 0.35 -11.54 1.73
C ARG A 10 -0.28 -10.21 1.36
N LEU A 11 -1.26 -9.75 2.15
CA LEU A 11 -1.92 -8.46 1.93
C LEU A 11 -0.95 -7.29 2.03
N TYR A 12 -0.12 -7.27 3.08
CA TYR A 12 0.93 -6.26 3.27
C TYR A 12 1.87 -6.17 2.05
N LYS A 13 2.38 -7.32 1.58
CA LYS A 13 3.28 -7.37 0.41
C LYS A 13 2.57 -6.90 -0.85
N SER A 14 1.30 -7.26 -1.04
CA SER A 14 0.50 -6.82 -2.18
C SER A 14 0.28 -5.30 -2.17
N LEU A 15 -0.07 -4.72 -1.03
CA LEU A 15 -0.24 -3.27 -0.88
C LEU A 15 1.05 -2.51 -1.17
N LEU A 16 2.19 -2.97 -0.63
CA LEU A 16 3.49 -2.35 -0.95
C LEU A 16 3.87 -2.49 -2.42
N ARG A 17 3.63 -3.67 -3.01
CA ARG A 17 3.94 -3.91 -4.43
C ARG A 17 3.09 -3.01 -5.32
N GLU A 18 1.78 -2.96 -5.11
CA GLU A 18 0.92 -2.09 -5.93
C GLU A 18 1.20 -0.61 -5.65
N GLY A 19 1.38 -0.19 -4.40
CA GLY A 19 1.72 1.20 -4.06
C GLY A 19 3.05 1.67 -4.67
N SER A 20 4.02 0.77 -4.88
CA SER A 20 5.28 1.11 -5.56
C SER A 20 5.12 1.45 -7.04
N LYS A 21 4.00 1.07 -7.67
CA LYS A 21 3.74 1.28 -9.11
C LYS A 21 3.15 2.66 -9.42
N PHE A 22 2.83 3.48 -8.42
CA PHE A 22 2.40 4.86 -8.66
C PHE A 22 3.49 5.62 -9.42
N SER A 23 3.12 6.21 -10.56
CA SER A 23 4.00 7.08 -11.35
C SER A 23 4.39 8.34 -10.57
N SER A 24 3.40 8.98 -9.91
CA SER A 24 3.60 10.13 -9.03
C SER A 24 4.44 9.78 -7.80
N TYR A 25 5.55 10.50 -7.62
CA TYR A 25 6.42 10.38 -6.45
C TYR A 25 5.66 10.51 -5.13
N ASN A 26 4.85 11.56 -5.01
CA ASN A 26 4.14 11.88 -3.77
C ASN A 26 3.19 10.75 -3.39
N PHE A 27 2.43 10.22 -4.35
CA PHE A 27 1.51 9.11 -4.10
C PHE A 27 2.25 7.82 -3.79
N ARG A 28 3.32 7.51 -4.52
CA ARG A 28 4.18 6.35 -4.26
C ARG A 28 4.74 6.39 -2.84
N MET A 29 5.35 7.51 -2.45
CA MET A 29 5.95 7.67 -1.13
C MET A 29 4.92 7.65 -0.01
N TYR A 30 3.78 8.32 -0.21
CA TYR A 30 2.70 8.32 0.77
C TYR A 30 2.11 6.93 0.95
N ALA A 31 1.75 6.23 -0.13
CA ALA A 31 1.17 4.89 -0.07
C ALA A 31 2.12 3.90 0.64
N LEU A 32 3.41 3.92 0.30
CA LEU A 32 4.39 3.04 0.92
C LEU A 32 4.60 3.35 2.42
N ARG A 33 4.58 4.63 2.80
CA ARG A 33 4.69 5.04 4.20
C ARG A 33 3.44 4.63 4.98
N LYS A 34 2.26 5.00 4.50
CA LYS A 34 0.98 4.73 5.15
C LYS A 34 0.75 3.24 5.37
N VAL A 35 1.02 2.40 4.36
CA VAL A 35 0.94 0.93 4.49
C VAL A 35 1.92 0.40 5.55
N LYS A 36 3.14 0.94 5.64
CA LYS A 36 4.10 0.51 6.68
C LYS A 36 3.64 0.91 8.07
N ASP A 37 3.16 2.14 8.22
CA ASP A 37 2.77 2.70 9.51
C ASP A 37 1.52 1.99 10.04
N ASP A 38 0.48 1.83 9.23
CA ASP A 38 -0.77 1.19 9.64
C ASP A 38 -0.57 -0.28 10.08
N PHE A 39 0.27 -1.04 9.36
CA PHE A 39 0.58 -2.42 9.73
C PHE A 39 1.47 -2.52 10.99
N ARG A 40 2.31 -1.51 11.26
CA ARG A 40 3.13 -1.46 12.48
C ARG A 40 2.29 -1.09 13.68
N GLU A 41 1.41 -0.10 13.54
CA GLU A 41 0.50 0.37 14.57
C GLU A 41 -0.38 -0.78 15.11
N HIS A 42 -0.91 -1.62 14.22
CA HIS A 42 -1.82 -2.70 14.59
C HIS A 42 -1.14 -4.07 14.76
N LYS A 43 0.20 -4.12 14.80
CA LYS A 43 0.97 -5.38 14.82
C LYS A 43 0.63 -6.30 16.00
N CYS A 44 0.26 -5.72 17.14
CA CYS A 44 -0.03 -6.42 18.39
C CYS A 44 -1.53 -6.56 18.68
N GLU A 45 -2.40 -6.24 17.71
CA GLU A 45 -3.84 -6.46 17.87
C GLU A 45 -4.12 -7.96 18.02
N THR A 46 -5.00 -8.29 18.97
CA THR A 46 -5.37 -9.68 19.30
C THR A 46 -6.86 -9.94 19.17
N ASP A 47 -7.69 -8.89 19.07
CA ASP A 47 -9.12 -9.02 18.82
C ASP A 47 -9.39 -9.55 17.40
N PRO A 48 -9.94 -10.77 17.24
CA PRO A 48 -10.19 -11.36 15.94
C PRO A 48 -11.11 -10.51 15.04
N LYS A 49 -12.09 -9.81 15.63
CA LYS A 49 -13.04 -8.99 14.86
C LYS A 49 -12.37 -7.76 14.26
N LYS A 50 -11.47 -7.12 15.01
CA LYS A 50 -10.69 -5.99 14.50
C LYS A 50 -9.71 -6.43 13.43
N ILE A 51 -9.03 -7.56 13.62
CA ILE A 51 -8.11 -8.11 12.61
C ILE A 51 -8.86 -8.40 11.30
N GLU A 52 -10.05 -8.99 11.38
CA GLU A 52 -10.89 -9.23 10.22
C GLU A 52 -11.32 -7.93 9.54
N ALA A 53 -11.75 -6.92 10.30
CA ALA A 53 -12.10 -5.60 9.78
C ALA A 53 -10.90 -4.94 9.06
N PHE A 54 -9.69 -5.02 9.63
CA PHE A 54 -8.47 -4.50 9.00
C PHE A 54 -8.11 -5.24 7.72
N LEU A 55 -8.29 -6.56 7.68
CA LEU A 55 -8.06 -7.35 6.47
C LEU A 55 -9.04 -6.95 5.35
N THR A 56 -10.32 -6.79 5.67
CA THR A 56 -11.33 -6.35 4.72
C THR A 56 -11.02 -4.95 4.19
N PHE A 57 -10.76 -4.00 5.10
CA PHE A 57 -10.35 -2.65 4.74
C PHE A 57 -9.08 -2.64 3.87
N GLY A 58 -8.07 -3.43 4.21
CA GLY A 58 -6.85 -3.53 3.43
C GLY A 58 -7.06 -4.12 2.04
N LYS A 59 -7.97 -5.08 1.87
CA LYS A 59 -8.35 -5.65 0.56
C LYS A 59 -9.06 -4.60 -0.31
N GLU A 60 -9.99 -3.85 0.26
CA GLU A 60 -10.66 -2.75 -0.44
C GLU A 60 -9.67 -1.67 -0.88
N ASN A 61 -8.74 -1.29 0.01
CA ASN A 61 -7.69 -0.33 -0.32
C ASN A 61 -6.72 -0.85 -1.38
N LEU A 62 -6.44 -2.15 -1.42
CA LEU A 62 -5.62 -2.74 -2.47
C LEU A 62 -6.28 -2.53 -3.85
N ASP A 63 -7.60 -2.69 -3.95
CA ASP A 63 -8.32 -2.48 -5.21
C ASP A 63 -8.45 -1.00 -5.57
N VAL A 64 -8.54 -0.10 -4.58
CA VAL A 64 -8.39 1.34 -4.81
C VAL A 64 -7.00 1.66 -5.37
N ILE A 65 -5.93 1.17 -4.74
CA ILE A 65 -4.55 1.42 -5.19
C ILE A 65 -4.34 0.92 -6.62
N LYS A 66 -4.79 -0.30 -6.96
CA LYS A 66 -4.67 -0.82 -8.34
C LYS A 66 -5.33 0.10 -9.37
N ARG A 67 -6.55 0.58 -9.10
CA ARG A 67 -7.25 1.51 -10.00
C ARG A 67 -6.53 2.84 -10.11
N GLN A 68 -6.09 3.40 -8.98
CA GLN A 68 -5.39 4.69 -8.96
C GLN A 68 -4.01 4.61 -9.64
N VAL A 69 -3.31 3.49 -9.52
CA VAL A 69 -2.07 3.23 -10.26
C VAL A 69 -2.34 3.23 -11.77
N MET A 70 -3.41 2.56 -12.21
CA MET A 70 -3.79 2.53 -13.62
C MET A 70 -4.11 3.94 -14.15
N VAL A 71 -4.96 4.70 -13.44
CA VAL A 71 -5.31 6.08 -13.81
C VAL A 71 -4.07 6.98 -13.82
N GLY A 72 -3.22 6.90 -12.81
CA GLY A 72 -1.98 7.69 -12.74
C GLY A 72 -0.96 7.36 -13.83
N ASN A 73 -1.02 6.14 -14.40
CA ASN A 73 -0.20 5.77 -15.54
C ASN A 73 -0.78 6.26 -16.87
N LEU A 74 -2.12 6.28 -17.00
CA LEU A 74 -2.81 6.84 -18.18
C LEU A 74 -2.59 8.36 -18.29
N TYR A 75 -2.57 9.06 -17.16
CA TYR A 75 -2.41 10.52 -17.08
C TYR A 75 -1.09 10.91 -16.40
N ARG A 76 0.01 10.26 -16.78
CA ARG A 76 1.32 10.51 -16.18
C ARG A 76 1.84 11.91 -16.53
N THR A 77 2.41 12.59 -15.54
CA THR A 77 3.12 13.87 -15.70
C THR A 77 4.64 13.67 -15.68
N GLU A 78 5.39 14.75 -15.96
CA GLU A 78 6.84 14.76 -15.78
C GLU A 78 7.23 14.46 -14.32
N ASN A 79 8.41 13.85 -14.16
CA ASN A 79 8.98 13.58 -12.84
C ASN A 79 9.39 14.89 -12.15
N LEU A 80 9.31 14.91 -10.82
CA LEU A 80 9.74 16.06 -10.02
C LEU A 80 11.26 16.28 -10.15
N VAL A 81 11.72 17.50 -9.86
CA VAL A 81 13.16 17.85 -9.87
C VAL A 81 13.96 16.92 -8.95
N ILE A 82 13.41 16.58 -7.78
CA ILE A 82 14.01 15.66 -6.79
C ILE A 82 14.15 14.21 -7.27
N GLU A 83 13.48 13.84 -8.36
CA GLU A 83 13.58 12.51 -8.97
C GLU A 83 14.63 12.45 -10.07
N LYS A 84 15.12 13.60 -10.55
CA LYS A 84 16.19 13.66 -11.54
C LYS A 84 17.51 13.33 -10.83
N LYS A 85 18.20 12.27 -11.27
CA LYS A 85 19.56 12.00 -10.81
C LYS A 85 20.46 13.13 -11.29
N THR A 86 20.98 13.93 -10.36
CA THR A 86 22.16 14.75 -10.63
C THR A 86 23.30 13.80 -10.97
N GLY A 87 23.83 13.92 -12.18
CA GLY A 87 25.04 13.22 -12.61
C GLY A 87 26.27 13.65 -11.82
#